data_AF-A0A176RXZ7-F1
#
_entry.id   AF-A0A176RXZ7-F1
#
_cell.length_a   1.000
_cell.length_b   1.000
_cell.length_c   1.000
_cell.angle_alpha   90.00
_cell.angle_beta   90.00
_cell.angle_gamma   90.00
#
_symmetry.space_group_name_H-M   'P 1'
#
loop_
_entity.id
_entity.type
_entity.pdbx_description
1 polymer ?
#
loop_
_entity_poly.entity_id
_entity_poly.type
_entity_poly.pdbx_seq_one_letter_code
_entity_poly.pdbx_strand_id
1 'polypeptide(L)' 'MLRQRIGTQVTLFNGQGGEYVADLIAATKKNAHLQVTEYKDIERESAVE' A
#
# COMPACT_ATOMS: atom_id res chain seq x y z
N MET A 1 -11.85 -1.07 15.45
CA MET A 1 -12.31 -1.83 14.26
C MET A 1 -11.96 -1.01 13.03
N LEU A 2 -10.90 -1.34 12.29
CA LEU A 2 -10.62 -0.68 11.01
C LEU A 2 -11.70 -1.11 10.01
N ARG A 3 -12.67 -0.23 9.78
CA ARG A 3 -13.71 -0.41 8.76
C ARG A 3 -13.19 0.14 7.43
N GLN A 4 -12.04 -0.37 6.99
CA GLN A 4 -11.47 0.00 5.70
C GLN A 4 -12.46 -0.43 4.62
N ARG A 5 -12.89 0.53 3.80
CA ARG A 5 -13.87 0.31 2.75
C ARG A 5 -13.15 -0.35 1.57
N ILE A 6 -13.79 -1.35 0.98
CA ILE A 6 -13.34 -1.92 -0.31
C ILE A 6 -13.27 -0.76 -1.31
N GLY A 7 -12.16 -0.64 -2.04
CA GLY A 7 -11.87 0.50 -2.92
C GLY A 7 -11.06 1.64 -2.27
N THR A 8 -10.66 1.50 -1.00
CA THR A 8 -9.66 2.39 -0.43
C THR A 8 -8.28 2.05 -1.01
N GLN A 9 -7.62 3.05 -1.57
CA GLN A 9 -6.22 2.97 -1.95
C GLN A 9 -5.36 2.99 -0.69
N VAL A 10 -4.40 2.07 -0.62
CA VAL A 10 -3.45 1.95 0.48
C VAL A 10 -2.03 1.88 -0.07
N THR A 11 -1.10 2.44 0.71
CA THR A 11 0.34 2.32 0.42
C THR A 11 0.92 1.23 1.31
N LEU A 12 1.50 0.21 0.70
CA LEU A 12 2.23 -0.84 1.39
C LEU A 12 3.72 -0.54 1.39
N PHE A 13 4.35 -0.83 2.52
CA PHE A 13 5.79 -0.70 2.72
C PHE A 13 6.35 -2.08 3.03
N ASN A 14 7.30 -2.56 2.21
CA ASN A 14 7.95 -3.86 2.43
C ASN A 14 9.26 -3.75 3.25
N GLY A 15 9.66 -2.53 3.63
CA GLY A 15 10.90 -2.26 4.37
C GLY A 15 12.19 -2.34 3.55
N GLN A 16 12.12 -2.59 2.23
CA GLN A 16 13.26 -2.63 1.32
C GLN A 16 13.48 -1.30 0.57
N GLY A 17 12.72 -0.26 0.91
CA GLY A 17 12.77 1.04 0.22
C GLY A 17 11.74 1.20 -0.89
N GLY A 18 10.83 0.24 -1.10
CA GLY A 18 9.74 0.37 -2.08
C GLY A 18 8.40 0.69 -1.43
N GLU A 19 7.62 1.56 -2.06
CA GLU A 19 6.20 1.78 -1.77
C GLU A 19 5.34 1.12 -2.85
N TYR A 20 4.37 0.30 -2.43
CA TYR A 20 3.41 -0.31 -3.34
C TYR A 20 2.05 0.37 -3.14
N VAL A 21 1.60 1.08 -4.16
CA VAL A 21 0.23 1.58 -4.19
C VAL A 21 -0.67 0.42 -4.58
N ALA A 22 -1.62 0.09 -3.71
CA ALA A 22 -2.56 -0.98 -3.96
C ALA A 22 -3.96 -0.60 -3.55
N ASP A 23 -4.93 -1.09 -4.29
CA ASP A 23 -6.34 -0.91 -3.97
C ASP A 23 -6.86 -2.10 -3.18
N LEU A 24 -7.58 -1.82 -2.09
CA LEU A 24 -8.19 -2.85 -1.26
C LEU A 24 -9.40 -3.46 -1.97
N ILE A 25 -9.20 -4.60 -2.63
CA ILE A 25 -10.24 -5.31 -3.36
C ILE A 25 -11.07 -6.24 -2.48
N ALA A 26 -10.49 -6.80 -1.41
CA ALA A 26 -11.22 -7.60 -0.43
C ALA A 26 -10.59 -7.49 0.96
N ALA A 27 -11.42 -7.41 2.00
CA ALA A 27 -10.97 -7.48 3.38
C ALA A 27 -11.84 -8.45 4.17
N THR A 28 -11.23 -9.46 4.76
CA THR A 28 -11.84 -10.43 5.67
C THR A 28 -11.27 -10.24 7.07
N LYS A 29 -11.80 -10.95 8.07
CA LYS A 29 -11.40 -10.80 9.48
C LYS A 29 -9.90 -11.07 9.74
N LYS A 30 -9.23 -11.85 8.87
CA LYS A 30 -7.81 -12.22 9.01
C LYS A 30 -6.96 -11.99 7.76
N ASN A 31 -7.58 -11.77 6.60
CA ASN A 31 -6.88 -11.62 5.32
C ASN A 31 -7.38 -10.38 4.60
N ALA A 32 -6.47 -9.62 4.01
CA ALA A 32 -6.77 -8.56 3.07
C ALA A 32 -6.18 -8.93 1.71
N HIS A 33 -7.01 -8.87 0.66
CA HIS A 33 -6.54 -8.91 -0.72
C HIS A 33 -6.45 -7.49 -1.24
N LEU A 34 -5.29 -7.21 -1.81
CA LEU A 34 -4.88 -5.92 -2.31
C LEU A 34 -4.43 -6.12 -3.75
N GLN A 35 -4.86 -5.23 -4.64
CA GLN A 35 -4.39 -5.22 -6.02
C GLN A 35 -3.38 -4.10 -6.15
N VAL A 36 -2.09 -4.45 -6.30
CA VAL A 36 -1.03 -3.47 -6.57
C VAL A 36 -1.30 -2.83 -7.92
N THR A 37 -1.56 -1.54 -7.91
CA THR A 37 -1.81 -0.73 -9.12
C THR A 37 -0.55 -0.02 -9.57
N GLU A 38 0.31 0.37 -8.64
CA GLU A 38 1.56 1.06 -8.96
C GLU A 38 2.67 0.66 -7.98
N TYR A 39 3.88 0.44 -8.50
CA TYR A 39 5.08 0.29 -7.69
C TYR A 39 5.90 1.56 -7.80
N LYS A 40 6.10 2.23 -6.66
CA LYS A 40 7.00 3.36 -6.53
C LYS A 40 8.27 2.86 -5.86
N ASP A 41 9.31 2.74 -6.66
CA ASP A 41 10.66 2.55 -6.17
C ASP A 41 11.09 3.90 -5.56
N ILE A 42 10.72 4.13 -4.29
CA ILE A 42 11.18 5.29 -3.54
C ILE A 42 12.51 4.91 -2.92
N GLU A 43 13.54 4.78 -3.76
CA GLU A 43 14.88 5.12 -3.31
C GLU A 43 14.77 6.56 -2.80
N ARG A 44 14.67 6.69 -1.48
CA ARG A 44 14.59 7.96 -0.79
C ARG A 44 15.96 8.62 -0.95
N GLU A 45 16.27 9.12 -2.14
CA GLU A 45 17.01 10.36 -2.25
C GLU A 45 16.21 11.34 -1.40
N SER A 46 16.69 11.50 -0.18
CA SER A 46 16.25 12.56 0.69
C SER A 46 16.48 13.83 -0.12
N ALA A 47 15.43 14.37 -0.72
CA ALA A 47 15.39 15.77 -1.07
C ALA A 47 15.41 16.51 0.27
N VAL A 48 16.63 16.65 0.80
CA VAL A 48 16.96 17.71 1.73
C VAL A 48 16.97 18.97 0.86
N GLU A 49 15.91 19.76 0.97
CA GLU A 49 16.00 21.20 0.80
C GLU A 49 16.11 21.86 2.18
#